data_AF-A0A974C3P6-F1
#
_entry.id   AF-A0A974C3P6-F1
#
_cell.length_a   1.000
_cell.length_b   1.000
_cell.length_c   1.000
_cell.angle_alpha   90.00
_cell.angle_beta   90.00
_cell.angle_gamma   90.00
#
_symmetry.space_group_name_H-M   'P 1'
#
loop_
_entity.id
_entity.type
_entity.pdbx_description
1 polymer ?
#
loop_
_entity_poly.entity_id
_entity_poly.type
_entity_poly.pdbx_seq_one_letter_code
_entity_poly.pdbx_strand_id
1 'polypeptide(L)'
;MTCGHMKVSKSFTSTVTGKTFESKGYVNCNTPLVIHLITCLKCSKQYVGCTTAERSNVTKHFTQCNCGDIAYFSVQGIEKVRLGIRGGDPMRIFAKREVFWIFHLRTRLPLGLNYEFESIFKYH
;
A
#
# COMPACT_ATOMS: atom_id res chain seq x y z
N MET A 1 5.87 1.19 -13.18
CA MET A 1 6.52 2.17 -12.28
C MET A 1 6.60 1.57 -10.88
N THR A 2 7.69 1.47 -10.12
CA THR A 2 9.12 1.81 -10.28
C THR A 2 9.83 1.12 -9.10
N CYS A 3 10.52 0.00 -9.34
CA CYS A 3 11.26 -0.71 -8.28
C CYS A 3 12.32 0.17 -7.59
N GLY A 4 12.86 1.17 -8.31
CA GLY A 4 13.93 2.06 -7.83
C GLY A 4 13.57 3.05 -6.73
N HIS A 5 12.29 3.21 -6.38
CA HIS A 5 11.84 4.13 -5.31
C HIS A 5 11.26 3.41 -4.09
N MET A 6 11.47 2.10 -3.99
CA MET A 6 11.00 1.32 -2.86
C MET A 6 11.96 1.48 -1.67
N LYS A 7 11.48 2.11 -0.61
CA LYS A 7 12.18 2.23 0.66
C LYS A 7 12.10 0.89 1.39
N VAL A 8 13.26 0.25 1.57
CA VAL A 8 13.37 -0.93 2.45
C VAL A 8 13.47 -0.42 3.88
N SER A 9 12.42 -0.62 4.66
CA SER A 9 12.38 -0.28 6.08
C SER A 9 11.70 -1.40 6.87
N LYS A 10 12.22 -1.66 8.07
CA LYS A 10 11.70 -2.64 9.04
C LYS A 10 10.44 -2.15 9.78
N SER A 11 10.10 -0.87 9.63
CA SER A 11 8.92 -0.28 10.26
C SER A 11 8.27 0.76 9.37
N PHE A 12 6.98 0.99 9.60
CA PHE A 12 6.17 1.99 8.91
C PHE A 12 5.18 2.62 9.88
N THR A 13 4.85 3.89 9.64
CA THR A 13 3.99 4.69 10.52
C THR A 13 2.76 5.17 9.76
N SER A 14 1.60 5.04 10.39
CA SER A 14 0.37 5.69 9.90
C SER A 14 0.47 7.20 10.12
N THR A 15 0.34 7.99 9.06
CA THR A 15 0.34 9.46 9.18
C THR A 15 -0.93 10.00 9.82
N VAL A 16 -2.01 9.20 9.83
CA VAL A 16 -3.30 9.57 10.42
C VAL A 16 -3.34 9.24 11.91
N THR A 17 -2.89 8.04 12.31
CA THR A 17 -3.01 7.57 13.70
C THR A 17 -1.73 7.73 14.52
N GLY A 18 -0.59 8.01 13.88
CA GLY A 18 0.73 8.04 14.52
C GLY A 18 1.29 6.68 14.93
N LYS A 19 0.52 5.59 14.75
CA LYS A 19 0.92 4.24 15.15
C LYS A 19 2.01 3.71 14.21
N THR A 20 3.05 3.14 14.80
CA THR A 20 4.15 2.49 14.07
C THR A 20 4.02 0.97 14.16
N PHE A 21 4.25 0.30 13.05
CA PHE A 21 4.16 -1.14 12.89
C PHE A 21 5.47 -1.68 12.32
N GLU A 22 5.83 -2.91 12.68
CA GLU A 22 6.98 -3.60 12.10
C GLU A 22 6.58 -4.33 10.82
N SER A 23 7.37 -4.17 9.76
CA SER A 23 7.21 -4.91 8.52
C SER A 23 7.79 -6.31 8.69
N LYS A 24 6.97 -7.32 8.40
CA LYS A 24 7.37 -8.73 8.53
C LYS A 24 7.98 -9.23 7.23
N GLY A 25 9.30 -9.34 7.21
CA GLY A 25 10.07 -10.03 6.16
C GLY A 25 10.74 -9.11 5.14
N TYR A 26 11.64 -9.69 4.33
CA TYR A 26 12.29 -9.00 3.23
C TYR A 26 11.33 -8.87 2.06
N VAL A 27 11.06 -7.64 1.64
CA VAL A 27 10.12 -7.33 0.58
C VAL A 27 10.87 -6.58 -0.52
N ASN A 28 10.82 -7.11 -1.74
CA ASN A 28 11.34 -6.44 -2.93
C ASN A 28 10.25 -6.34 -4.02
N CYS A 29 10.50 -5.50 -5.02
CA CYS A 29 9.56 -5.23 -6.11
C CYS A 29 9.21 -6.44 -6.99
N ASN A 30 10.02 -7.50 -6.93
CA ASN A 30 9.81 -8.74 -7.67
C ASN A 30 9.09 -9.82 -6.84
N THR A 31 8.79 -9.52 -5.57
CA THR A 31 8.15 -10.46 -4.68
C THR A 31 6.63 -10.43 -4.94
N PRO A 32 6.02 -11.55 -5.38
CA PRO A 32 4.57 -11.60 -5.54
C PRO A 32 3.87 -11.51 -4.18
N LEU A 33 2.60 -11.09 -4.20
CA LEU A 33 1.73 -11.02 -3.01
C LEU A 33 2.27 -10.11 -1.91
N VAL A 34 2.80 -8.95 -2.31
CA VAL A 34 3.25 -7.89 -1.41
C VAL A 34 2.23 -6.77 -1.32
N ILE A 35 1.85 -6.44 -0.09
CA ILE A 35 1.07 -5.26 0.23
C ILE A 35 2.03 -4.09 0.38
N HIS A 36 1.79 -3.04 -0.39
CA HIS A 36 2.56 -1.81 -0.37
C HIS A 36 1.80 -0.70 0.36
N LEU A 37 2.56 0.12 1.08
CA LEU A 37 2.14 1.41 1.60
C LEU A 37 2.79 2.50 0.76
N ILE A 38 1.98 3.29 0.07
CA ILE A 38 2.42 4.46 -0.69
C ILE A 38 2.08 5.70 0.12
N THR A 39 3.03 6.62 0.28
CA THR A 39 2.86 7.86 1.02
C THR A 39 3.22 9.05 0.13
N CYS A 40 2.31 10.02 0.04
CA CYS A 40 2.61 11.34 -0.52
C CYS A 40 3.29 12.18 0.55
N LEU A 41 4.58 12.47 0.39
CA LEU A 41 5.36 13.22 1.37
C LEU A 41 4.97 14.70 1.42
N LYS A 42 4.30 15.24 0.40
CA LYS A 42 3.84 16.63 0.37
C LYS A 42 2.64 16.87 1.28
N CYS A 43 1.66 15.96 1.26
CA CYS A 43 0.41 16.11 2.03
C CYS A 43 0.18 15.03 3.08
N SER A 44 1.15 14.13 3.26
CA SER A 44 1.12 12.99 4.19
C SER A 44 -0.02 11.99 3.99
N LYS A 45 -0.77 12.04 2.87
CA LYS A 45 -1.81 11.04 2.59
C LYS A 45 -1.19 9.70 2.19
N GLN A 46 -1.83 8.62 2.65
CA GLN A 46 -1.37 7.25 2.46
C GLN A 46 -2.35 6.41 1.64
N TYR A 47 -1.81 5.41 0.93
CA TYR A 47 -2.54 4.39 0.16
C TYR A 47 -2.00 3.00 0.46
N VAL A 48 -2.88 2.03 0.61
CA VAL A 48 -2.54 0.60 0.75
C VAL A 48 -3.00 -0.13 -0.51
N GLY A 49 -2.12 -0.92 -1.13
CA GLY A 49 -2.50 -1.78 -2.26
C GLY A 49 -1.32 -2.47 -2.94
N CYS A 50 -1.54 -2.99 -4.14
CA CYS A 50 -0.50 -3.60 -4.98
C CYS A 50 0.08 -2.61 -6.01
N THR A 51 1.32 -2.84 -6.41
CA THR A 51 2.07 -2.02 -7.40
C THR A 51 1.51 -2.09 -8.82
N THR A 52 0.62 -3.04 -9.12
CA THR A 52 -0.01 -3.21 -10.44
C THR A 52 -1.27 -2.35 -10.65
N ALA A 53 -1.66 -1.51 -9.68
CA ALA A 53 -2.79 -0.60 -9.84
C ALA A 53 -2.40 0.65 -10.66
N GLU A 54 -2.10 0.44 -11.94
CA GLU A 54 -1.73 1.46 -12.94
C GLU A 54 -2.83 2.51 -13.20
N ARG A 55 -3.99 2.39 -12.54
CA ARG A 55 -5.14 3.31 -12.65
C ARG A 55 -5.70 3.77 -11.30
N SER A 56 -4.86 3.85 -10.26
CA SER A 56 -5.32 4.24 -8.92
C SER A 56 -5.41 5.76 -8.75
N ASN A 57 -6.24 6.19 -7.78
CA ASN A 57 -6.24 7.55 -7.24
C ASN A 57 -4.86 8.09 -6.90
N VAL A 58 -3.92 7.21 -6.61
CA VAL A 58 -2.54 7.55 -6.33
C VAL A 58 -1.98 8.37 -7.49
N THR A 59 -1.98 7.86 -8.71
CA THR A 59 -1.45 8.60 -9.88
C THR A 59 -2.14 9.96 -10.06
N LYS A 60 -3.47 10.00 -10.01
CA LYS A 60 -4.24 11.26 -10.13
C LYS A 60 -3.86 12.26 -9.03
N HIS A 61 -3.80 11.79 -7.79
CA HIS A 61 -3.43 12.59 -6.64
C HIS A 61 -2.01 13.14 -6.77
N PHE A 62 -1.03 12.32 -7.19
CA PHE A 62 0.35 12.75 -7.34
C PHE A 62 0.51 13.79 -8.46
N THR A 63 -0.20 13.65 -9.57
CA THR A 63 -0.22 14.67 -10.63
C THR A 63 -0.81 15.98 -10.12
N GLN A 64 -1.93 15.95 -9.40
CA GLN A 64 -2.61 17.15 -8.91
C GLN A 64 -1.90 17.81 -7.72
N CYS A 65 -1.39 17.02 -6.79
CA CYS A 65 -0.78 17.51 -5.54
C CYS A 65 0.67 17.95 -5.76
N ASN A 66 1.43 17.19 -6.56
CA ASN A 66 2.89 17.31 -6.64
C ASN A 66 3.37 17.64 -8.05
N CYS A 67 2.47 17.94 -9.01
CA CYS A 67 2.82 18.07 -10.43
C CYS A 67 3.51 16.81 -11.00
N GLY A 68 3.28 15.64 -10.39
CA GLY A 68 3.95 14.40 -10.76
C GLY A 68 5.39 14.24 -10.25
N ASP A 69 5.85 15.12 -9.35
CA ASP A 69 7.20 15.05 -8.79
C ASP A 69 7.37 13.80 -7.91
N ILE A 70 8.31 12.94 -8.34
CA ILE A 70 8.63 11.65 -7.74
C ILE A 70 9.35 11.84 -6.40
N ALA A 71 9.97 13.00 -6.13
CA ALA A 71 10.60 13.28 -4.84
C ALA A 71 9.62 13.16 -3.67
N TYR A 72 8.32 13.39 -3.92
CA TYR A 72 7.27 13.26 -2.91
C TYR A 72 6.63 11.86 -2.87
N PHE A 73 7.07 10.92 -3.68
CA PHE A 73 6.51 9.58 -3.82
C PHE A 73 7.34 8.56 -3.03
N SER A 74 6.81 8.09 -1.89
CA SER A 74 7.45 7.07 -1.07
C SER A 74 6.66 5.76 -1.14
N VAL A 75 7.32 4.67 -1.52
CA VAL A 75 6.73 3.32 -1.53
C VAL A 75 7.48 2.41 -0.57
N GLN A 76 6.75 1.68 0.25
CA GLN A 76 7.32 0.68 1.15
C GLN A 76 6.48 -0.60 1.09
N GLY A 77 7.15 -1.75 0.97
CA GLY A 77 6.52 -3.04 1.19
C GLY A 77 6.30 -3.30 2.68
N ILE A 78 5.05 -3.46 3.09
CA ILE A 78 4.69 -3.59 4.52
C ILE A 78 4.40 -5.02 4.95
N GLU A 79 3.94 -5.86 4.02
CA GLU A 79 3.67 -7.27 4.30
C GLU A 79 3.81 -8.12 3.04
N LYS A 80 4.54 -9.23 3.17
CA LYS A 80 4.48 -10.34 2.22
C LYS A 80 3.46 -11.36 2.71
N VAL A 81 2.38 -11.54 1.96
CA VAL A 81 1.35 -12.53 2.29
C VAL A 81 1.94 -13.93 2.08
N ARG A 82 1.91 -14.75 3.14
CA ARG A 82 2.39 -16.13 3.12
C ARG A 82 1.21 -17.08 3.18
N LEU A 83 1.26 -18.14 2.38
CA LEU A 83 0.34 -19.26 2.51
C LEU A 83 0.76 -20.11 3.71
N GLY A 84 -0.19 -20.41 4.58
CA GLY A 84 0.03 -21.37 5.65
C GLY A 84 0.04 -22.81 5.12
N ILE A 85 0.50 -23.74 5.96
CA ILE A 85 0.57 -25.19 5.68
C ILE A 85 -0.78 -25.76 5.23
N ARG A 86 -1.89 -25.17 5.70
CA ARG A 86 -3.27 -25.60 5.41
C ARG A 86 -3.77 -25.20 4.02
N GLY A 87 -2.97 -24.49 3.22
CA GLY A 87 -3.37 -24.02 1.90
C GLY A 87 -4.50 -22.97 1.95
N GLY A 88 -4.87 -22.48 0.78
CA GLY A 88 -5.90 -21.46 0.59
C GLY A 88 -5.61 -20.60 -0.63
N ASP A 89 -6.63 -19.92 -1.15
CA ASP A 89 -6.46 -19.00 -2.28
C ASP A 89 -5.60 -17.79 -1.85
N PRO A 90 -4.38 -17.62 -2.41
CA PRO A 90 -3.48 -16.54 -2.05
C PRO A 90 -4.08 -15.16 -2.29
N MET A 91 -4.95 -15.01 -3.30
CA MET A 91 -5.57 -13.74 -3.65
C MET A 91 -6.65 -13.35 -2.64
N ARG A 92 -7.43 -14.31 -2.15
CA ARG A 92 -8.41 -14.05 -1.07
C ARG A 92 -7.73 -13.70 0.24
N ILE A 93 -6.60 -14.32 0.55
CA ILE A 93 -5.81 -13.97 1.74
C ILE A 93 -5.21 -12.58 1.55
N PHE A 94 -4.66 -12.29 0.37
CA PHE A 94 -4.13 -10.97 0.03
C PHE A 94 -5.17 -9.87 0.19
N ALA A 95 -6.36 -10.04 -0.37
CA ALA A 95 -7.46 -9.10 -0.26
C ALA A 95 -7.85 -8.82 1.21
N LYS A 96 -7.94 -9.88 2.03
CA LYS A 96 -8.23 -9.75 3.47
C LYS A 96 -7.16 -8.93 4.19
N ARG A 97 -5.88 -9.17 3.88
CA ARG A 97 -4.76 -8.43 4.49
C ARG A 97 -4.68 -7.00 3.96
N GLU A 98 -5.03 -6.75 2.70
CA GLU A 98 -5.14 -5.40 2.11
C GLU A 98 -6.19 -4.57 2.87
N VAL A 99 -7.41 -5.12 3.03
CA VAL A 99 -8.49 -4.45 3.79
C VAL A 99 -8.11 -4.24 5.26
N PHE A 100 -7.45 -5.21 5.88
CA PHE A 100 -6.92 -5.08 7.24
C PHE A 100 -6.05 -3.83 7.37
N TRP A 101 -5.06 -3.64 6.50
CA TRP A 101 -4.17 -2.49 6.56
C TRP A 101 -4.84 -1.17 6.21
N ILE A 102 -5.75 -1.16 5.23
CA ILE A 102 -6.56 0.03 4.90
C ILE A 102 -7.28 0.56 6.16
N PHE A 103 -7.88 -0.35 6.94
CA PHE A 103 -8.58 0.00 8.17
C PHE A 103 -7.61 0.51 9.25
N HIS A 104 -6.54 -0.24 9.53
CA HIS A 104 -5.62 0.06 10.63
C HIS A 104 -4.79 1.33 10.41
N LEU A 105 -4.44 1.61 9.15
CA LEU A 105 -3.67 2.80 8.77
C LEU A 105 -4.55 4.00 8.44
N ARG A 106 -5.88 3.84 8.41
CA ARG A 106 -6.87 4.87 8.06
C ARG A 106 -6.59 5.49 6.69
N THR A 107 -6.28 4.67 5.70
CA THR A 107 -5.93 5.16 4.34
C THR A 107 -7.13 5.43 3.44
N ARG A 108 -8.37 5.32 3.95
CA ARG A 108 -9.56 5.69 3.18
C ARG A 108 -9.71 7.21 3.06
N LEU A 109 -10.31 7.66 1.96
CA LEU A 109 -10.76 9.06 1.84
C LEU A 109 -11.66 9.46 3.03
N PRO A 110 -11.60 10.73 3.48
CA PRO A 110 -10.75 11.81 2.96
C PRO A 110 -9.32 11.84 3.55
N LEU A 111 -9.02 11.01 4.56
CA LEU A 111 -7.76 11.04 5.30
C LEU A 111 -6.60 10.35 4.55
N GLY A 112 -6.90 9.37 3.71
CA GLY A 112 -5.97 8.74 2.78
C GLY A 112 -6.49 8.70 1.35
N LEU A 113 -5.95 7.79 0.53
CA LEU A 113 -6.18 7.75 -0.92
C LEU A 113 -6.96 6.52 -1.41
N ASN A 114 -7.24 5.54 -0.53
CA ASN A 114 -8.08 4.39 -0.86
C ASN A 114 -9.56 4.82 -0.96
N TYR A 115 -10.24 4.40 -2.03
CA TYR A 115 -11.71 4.49 -2.07
C TYR A 115 -12.34 3.44 -1.14
N GLU A 116 -13.60 3.68 -0.77
CA GLU A 116 -14.37 2.77 0.07
C GLU A 116 -14.61 1.40 -0.60
N PHE A 117 -14.76 1.37 -1.93
CA PHE A 117 -15.13 0.17 -2.69
C PHE A 117 -13.99 -0.48 -3.49
N GLU A 118 -12.82 0.16 -3.62
CA GLU A 118 -11.72 -0.33 -4.47
C GLU A 118 -11.13 -1.67 -4.02
N SER A 119 -11.26 -2.04 -2.75
CA SER A 119 -10.63 -3.25 -2.19
C SER A 119 -11.53 -4.50 -2.25
N ILE A 120 -12.81 -4.36 -2.57
CA ILE A 120 -13.80 -5.46 -2.47
C ILE A 120 -13.94 -6.24 -3.79
N PHE A 121 -13.77 -5.57 -4.94
CA PHE A 121 -14.07 -6.15 -6.26
C PHE A 121 -12.85 -6.53 -7.10
N LYS A 122 -11.62 -6.36 -6.59
CA LYS A 122 -10.40 -6.56 -7.40
C LYS A 122 -10.06 -8.03 -7.71
N TYR A 123 -10.73 -9.00 -7.09
CA TYR A 123 -10.33 -10.41 -7.12
C TYR A 123 -11.51 -11.39 -7.33
N HIS A 124 -12.60 -10.91 -7.94
CA HIS A 124 -13.69 -11.72 -8.47
C HIS A 124 -13.54 -11.83 -9.98
#